data_AF-A0AAD8ZA43-F1
#
_entry.id   AF-A0AAD8ZA43-F1
#
_cell.length_a   1.000
_cell.length_b   1.000
_cell.length_c   1.000
_cell.angle_alpha   90.00
_cell.angle_beta   90.00
_cell.angle_gamma   90.00
#
_symmetry.space_group_name_H-M   'P 1'
#
loop_
_entity.id
_entity.type
_entity.pdbx_description
1 polymer ?
#
loop_
_entity_poly.entity_id
_entity_poly.type
_entity_poly.pdbx_seq_one_letter_code
_entity_poly.pdbx_strand_id
1 'polypeptide(L)'
;MAKKHPMISSREIKEDLQLPALWTSLNQNIKILEAVMLPYAEEEMPLKWVSQQDNGPKHTSKRATSWFQTNKIDVMKWPAQSPDLNLIENLWNDIKNAVFDAKPKNGLHSTVLLQSPWAGISVRRCRMLVVKM
;
A
#
# COMPACT_ATOMS: atom_id res chain seq x y z
N MET A 1 -13.17 -23.76 25.91
CA MET A 1 -11.90 -23.01 25.76
C MET A 1 -11.73 -22.64 24.30
N ALA A 2 -11.90 -21.38 23.95
CA ALA A 2 -11.75 -20.92 22.56
C ALA A 2 -10.25 -20.81 22.23
N LYS A 3 -9.79 -21.59 21.25
CA LYS A 3 -8.43 -21.47 20.71
C LYS A 3 -8.33 -20.09 20.04
N LYS A 4 -7.56 -19.16 20.62
CA LYS A 4 -7.12 -17.95 19.93
C LYS A 4 -6.23 -18.41 18.76
N HIS A 5 -6.78 -18.46 17.56
CA HIS A 5 -5.99 -18.65 16.35
C HIS A 5 -5.29 -17.34 16.01
N PRO A 6 -4.01 -17.38 15.59
CA PRO A 6 -3.21 -16.17 15.43
C PRO A 6 -3.75 -15.35 14.27
N MET A 7 -4.08 -14.09 14.53
CA MET A 7 -4.30 -13.11 13.48
C MET A 7 -2.98 -12.91 12.75
N ILE A 8 -2.95 -13.22 11.46
CA ILE A 8 -1.77 -13.01 10.62
C ILE A 8 -1.54 -11.50 10.52
N SER A 9 -0.39 -11.06 11.03
CA SER A 9 0.02 -9.65 11.08
C SER A 9 0.20 -9.06 9.68
N SER A 10 -0.02 -7.74 9.50
CA SER A 10 0.43 -7.02 8.29
C SER A 10 1.90 -7.30 7.95
N ARG A 11 2.70 -7.61 8.97
CA ARG A 11 4.12 -7.97 8.82
C ARG A 11 4.28 -9.37 8.21
N GLU A 12 3.57 -10.35 8.75
CA GLU A 12 3.61 -11.75 8.28
C GLU A 12 3.13 -11.87 6.84
N ILE A 13 2.10 -11.12 6.44
CA ILE A 13 1.66 -11.10 5.03
C ILE A 13 2.70 -10.46 4.11
N LYS A 14 3.43 -9.43 4.55
CA LYS A 14 4.52 -8.84 3.76
C LYS A 14 5.72 -9.80 3.65
N GLU A 15 5.93 -10.67 4.63
CA GLU A 15 7.01 -11.67 4.68
C GLU A 15 6.65 -12.96 3.91
N ASP A 16 5.44 -13.49 4.07
CA ASP A 16 4.93 -14.72 3.43
C ASP A 16 4.64 -14.56 1.93
N LEU A 17 4.45 -13.33 1.47
CA LEU A 17 4.16 -13.05 0.07
C LEU A 17 5.33 -13.36 -0.87
N GLN A 18 6.54 -13.65 -0.35
CA GLN A 18 7.77 -13.71 -1.13
C GLN A 18 7.86 -12.55 -2.12
N LEU A 19 7.44 -11.35 -1.73
CA LEU A 19 7.77 -10.16 -2.50
C LEU A 19 9.30 -10.17 -2.55
N PRO A 20 9.92 -10.29 -3.75
CA PRO A 20 11.34 -10.60 -3.87
C PRO A 20 12.16 -9.69 -2.97
N ALA A 21 13.28 -10.18 -2.43
CA ALA A 21 14.22 -9.40 -1.60
C ALA A 21 14.53 -7.99 -2.18
N LEU A 22 14.30 -7.81 -3.48
CA LEU A 22 14.22 -6.57 -4.27
C LEU A 22 13.28 -5.46 -3.76
N TRP A 23 12.23 -5.74 -2.99
CA TRP A 23 11.32 -4.70 -2.43
C TRP A 23 11.92 -3.97 -1.21
N THR A 24 13.11 -4.36 -0.75
CA THR A 24 13.72 -3.80 0.46
C THR A 24 14.66 -2.61 0.20
N SER A 25 15.03 -2.30 -1.04
CA SER A 25 16.00 -1.23 -1.34
C SER A 25 15.36 0.15 -1.47
N LEU A 26 15.99 1.18 -0.88
CA LEU A 26 15.68 2.60 -1.08
C LEU A 26 15.56 2.98 -2.55
N ASN A 27 16.37 2.35 -3.42
CA ASN A 27 16.42 2.64 -4.85
C ASN A 27 15.18 2.13 -5.60
N GLN A 28 14.43 1.18 -5.03
CA GLN A 28 13.25 0.62 -5.67
C GLN A 28 12.03 1.52 -5.49
N ASN A 29 11.96 2.27 -4.38
CA ASN A 29 10.82 3.15 -4.10
C ASN A 29 10.69 4.25 -5.18
N ILE A 30 11.78 4.97 -5.49
CA ILE A 30 11.76 6.02 -6.50
C ILE A 30 11.47 5.47 -7.89
N LYS A 31 12.02 4.29 -8.24
CA LYS A 31 11.72 3.65 -9.53
C LYS A 31 10.22 3.41 -9.73
N ILE A 32 9.51 2.99 -8.68
CA ILE A 32 8.06 2.79 -8.75
C ILE A 32 7.34 4.15 -8.87
N LEU A 33 7.79 5.16 -8.14
CA LEU A 33 7.23 6.51 -8.24
C LEU A 33 7.38 7.08 -9.66
N GLU A 34 8.56 6.93 -10.26
CA GLU A 34 8.87 7.39 -11.61
C GLU A 34 8.16 6.59 -12.70
N ALA A 35 8.16 5.26 -12.60
CA ALA A 35 7.66 4.40 -13.67
C ALA A 35 6.15 4.17 -13.63
N VAL A 36 5.51 4.35 -12.47
CA VAL A 36 4.09 4.00 -12.27
C VAL A 36 3.28 5.17 -11.76
N MET A 37 3.68 5.75 -10.62
CA MET A 37 2.84 6.74 -9.93
C MET A 37 2.73 8.04 -10.73
N LEU A 38 3.85 8.60 -11.19
CA LEU A 38 3.88 9.88 -11.88
C LEU A 38 3.15 9.84 -13.24
N PRO A 39 3.42 8.88 -14.15
CA PRO A 39 2.69 8.80 -15.42
C PRO A 39 1.17 8.65 -15.22
N TYR A 40 0.76 7.80 -14.27
CA TYR A 40 -0.65 7.64 -13.94
C TYR A 40 -1.27 8.95 -13.44
N ALA A 41 -0.56 9.69 -12.57
CA ALA A 41 -1.05 10.96 -12.05
C ALA A 41 -1.20 12.03 -13.14
N GLU A 42 -0.24 12.10 -14.07
CA GLU A 42 -0.29 13.04 -15.19
C GLU A 42 -1.44 12.74 -16.16
N GLU A 43 -1.76 11.46 -16.36
CA GLU A 43 -2.84 11.01 -17.24
C GLU A 43 -4.24 11.14 -16.58
N GLU A 44 -4.38 10.62 -15.36
CA GLU A 44 -5.68 10.40 -14.72
C GLU A 44 -6.07 11.46 -13.68
N MET A 45 -5.11 12.29 -13.24
CA MET A 45 -5.32 13.33 -12.23
C MET A 45 -4.95 14.72 -12.75
N PRO A 46 -5.69 15.26 -13.73
CA PRO A 46 -5.40 16.57 -14.34
C PRO A 46 -5.63 17.78 -13.40
N LEU A 47 -6.21 17.54 -12.22
CA LEU A 47 -6.38 18.54 -11.16
C LEU A 47 -5.23 18.46 -10.15
N LYS A 48 -5.14 19.46 -9.25
CA LYS A 48 -4.16 19.43 -8.16
C LYS A 48 -4.39 18.21 -7.26
N TRP A 49 -3.35 17.40 -7.09
CA TRP A 49 -3.32 16.22 -6.22
C TRP A 49 -2.20 16.31 -5.18
N VAL A 50 -2.31 15.51 -4.11
CA VAL A 50 -1.34 15.43 -3.01
C VAL A 50 -1.00 13.97 -2.78
N SER A 51 0.30 13.66 -2.71
CA SER A 51 0.79 12.32 -2.40
C SER A 51 0.67 12.05 -0.90
N GLN A 52 0.04 10.94 -0.52
CA GLN A 52 0.06 10.44 0.85
C GLN A 52 0.99 9.22 0.94
N GLN A 53 1.86 9.21 1.95
CA GLN A 53 2.74 8.09 2.28
C GLN A 53 3.07 8.13 3.78
N ASP A 54 3.47 7.00 4.35
CA ASP A 54 3.93 6.97 5.74
C ASP A 54 5.32 7.60 5.91
N ASN A 55 5.70 7.88 7.17
CA ASN A 55 7.01 8.43 7.51
C ASN A 55 8.12 7.35 7.61
N GLY A 56 7.98 6.22 6.93
CA GLY A 56 8.98 5.17 6.93
C GLY A 56 10.36 5.70 6.48
N PRO A 57 11.49 5.18 6.99
CA PRO A 57 12.83 5.69 6.68
C PRO A 57 13.17 5.80 5.19
N LYS A 58 12.49 5.00 4.35
CA LYS A 58 12.66 5.04 2.89
C LYS A 58 11.97 6.24 2.26
N HIS A 59 10.75 6.53 2.70
CA HIS A 59 9.92 7.64 2.24
C HIS A 59 10.42 9.00 2.71
N THR A 60 11.11 9.04 3.85
CA THR A 60 11.71 10.25 4.43
C THR A 60 13.18 10.44 4.08
N SER A 61 13.76 9.53 3.30
CA SER A 61 15.15 9.63 2.87
C SER A 61 15.39 10.89 2.04
N LYS A 62 16.60 11.48 2.11
CA LYS A 62 16.98 12.67 1.31
C LYS A 62 16.66 12.50 -0.17
N ARG A 63 16.88 11.29 -0.69
CA ARG A 63 16.65 10.94 -2.09
C ARG A 63 15.16 11.01 -2.44
N ALA A 64 14.30 10.39 -1.63
CA ALA A 64 12.86 10.42 -1.83
C ALA A 64 12.31 11.86 -1.72
N THR A 65 12.69 12.59 -0.66
CA THR A 65 12.28 13.98 -0.46
C THR A 65 12.72 14.88 -1.62
N SER A 66 13.96 14.74 -2.11
CA SER A 66 14.46 15.51 -3.26
C SER A 66 13.73 15.18 -4.56
N TRP A 67 13.32 13.91 -4.75
CA TRP A 67 12.53 13.50 -5.90
C TRP A 67 11.15 14.17 -5.92
N PHE A 68 10.41 14.15 -4.80
CA PHE A 68 9.11 14.82 -4.70
C PHE A 68 9.23 16.33 -4.93
N GLN A 69 10.27 16.98 -4.37
CA GLN A 69 10.54 18.41 -4.59
C GLN A 69 10.83 18.73 -6.05
N THR A 70 11.66 17.93 -6.72
CA THR A 70 12.05 18.14 -8.13
C THR A 70 10.84 18.03 -9.05
N ASN A 71 9.95 17.08 -8.79
CA ASN A 71 8.73 16.86 -9.55
C ASN A 71 7.56 17.76 -9.11
N LYS A 72 7.78 18.66 -8.14
CA LYS A 72 6.78 19.61 -7.60
C LYS A 72 5.51 18.93 -7.08
N ILE A 73 5.67 17.76 -6.48
CA ILE A 73 4.57 16.97 -5.92
C ILE A 73 4.45 17.32 -4.43
N ASP A 74 3.28 17.81 -4.04
CA ASP A 74 2.95 18.04 -2.63
C ASP A 74 2.82 16.68 -1.91
N VAL A 75 3.53 16.51 -0.79
CA VAL A 75 3.42 15.33 0.08
C VAL A 75 2.66 15.72 1.35
N MET A 76 1.60 14.99 1.66
CA MET A 76 0.80 15.20 2.87
C MET A 76 1.66 15.00 4.13
N LYS A 77 1.59 15.95 5.07
CA LYS A 77 2.23 15.78 6.38
C LYS A 77 1.52 14.67 7.14
N TRP A 78 2.28 13.65 7.53
CA TRP A 78 1.76 12.50 8.25
C TRP A 78 2.24 12.49 9.71
N PRO A 79 1.37 12.26 10.71
CA PRO A 79 1.82 12.03 12.09
C PRO A 79 2.62 10.73 12.20
N ALA A 80 3.68 10.72 13.00
CA ALA A 80 4.47 9.52 13.23
C ALA A 80 3.62 8.46 13.96
N GLN A 81 3.82 7.19 13.58
CA GLN A 81 3.17 6.03 14.23
C GLN A 81 1.63 6.03 14.16
N SER A 82 1.04 6.60 13.11
CA SER A 82 -0.41 6.52 12.85
C SER A 82 -0.73 5.60 11.65
N PRO A 83 -0.59 4.26 11.82
CA PRO A 83 -0.97 3.30 10.78
C PRO A 83 -2.50 3.24 10.61
N ASP A 84 -3.25 3.58 11.64
CA ASP A 84 -4.72 3.68 11.67
C ASP A 84 -5.24 4.71 10.67
N LEU A 85 -4.50 5.79 10.46
CA LEU A 85 -4.83 6.81 9.47
C LEU A 85 -4.47 6.38 8.04
N ASN A 86 -3.63 5.35 7.86
CA ASN A 86 -3.11 5.02 6.53
C ASN A 86 -4.17 4.27 5.70
N LEU A 87 -4.71 4.94 4.68
CA LEU A 87 -5.77 4.40 3.82
C LEU A 87 -5.40 3.06 3.20
N ILE A 88 -4.13 2.89 2.81
CA ILE A 88 -3.68 1.65 2.17
C ILE A 88 -3.68 0.46 3.13
N GLU A 89 -3.43 0.68 4.43
CA GLU A 89 -3.47 -0.40 5.42
C GLU A 89 -4.92 -0.87 5.67
N ASN A 90 -5.91 0.02 5.55
CA ASN A 90 -7.32 -0.36 5.54
C ASN A 90 -7.67 -1.26 4.34
N LEU A 91 -7.19 -0.91 3.14
CA LEU A 91 -7.38 -1.73 1.94
C LEU A 91 -6.65 -3.08 2.03
N TRP A 92 -5.44 -3.10 2.60
CA TRP A 92 -4.73 -4.35 2.89
C TRP A 92 -5.53 -5.25 3.84
N ASN A 93 -6.16 -4.69 4.86
CA ASN A 93 -7.01 -5.47 5.75
C ASN A 93 -8.24 -6.06 5.03
N ASP A 94 -8.87 -5.30 4.13
CA ASP A 94 -9.97 -5.82 3.30
C ASP A 94 -9.52 -7.02 2.46
N ILE A 95 -8.32 -6.92 1.83
CA ILE A 95 -7.73 -8.00 1.03
C ILE A 95 -7.43 -9.23 1.89
N LYS A 96 -6.84 -9.04 3.07
CA LYS A 96 -6.53 -10.15 3.99
C LYS A 96 -7.77 -10.91 4.39
N ASN A 97 -8.84 -10.19 4.73
CA ASN A 97 -10.11 -10.82 5.10
C ASN A 97 -10.68 -11.61 3.93
N ALA A 98 -10.66 -11.05 2.72
CA ALA A 98 -11.12 -11.75 1.51
C ALA A 98 -10.29 -13.02 1.21
N VAL A 99 -8.96 -12.96 1.35
CA VAL A 99 -8.07 -14.12 1.19
C VAL A 99 -8.34 -15.17 2.27
N PHE A 100 -8.53 -14.75 3.51
CA PHE A 100 -8.85 -15.64 4.62
C PHE A 100 -10.18 -16.37 4.40
N ASP A 101 -11.22 -15.65 3.99
CA ASP A 101 -12.55 -16.19 3.73
C ASP A 101 -12.57 -17.16 2.54
N ALA A 102 -11.73 -16.92 1.53
CA ALA A 102 -11.59 -17.79 0.36
C ALA A 102 -11.00 -19.17 0.70
N LYS A 103 -10.40 -19.35 1.88
CA LYS A 103 -9.76 -20.61 2.35
C LYS A 103 -8.98 -21.31 1.23
N PRO A 104 -8.02 -20.63 0.58
CA PRO A 104 -7.35 -21.17 -0.58
C PRO A 104 -6.63 -22.47 -0.21
N LYS A 105 -6.81 -23.51 -1.04
CA LYS A 105 -6.09 -24.78 -0.87
C LYS A 105 -4.61 -24.56 -1.20
N ASN A 106 -3.74 -25.19 -0.41
CA ASN A 106 -2.28 -25.08 -0.53
C ASN A 106 -1.82 -25.29 -1.99
N GLY A 107 -1.10 -24.32 -2.55
CA GLY A 107 -0.49 -24.41 -3.88
C GLY A 107 -0.77 -23.24 -4.83
N LEU A 108 -1.70 -22.33 -4.51
CA LEU A 108 -1.88 -21.09 -5.29
C LEU A 108 -0.75 -20.11 -4.97
N HIS A 109 -0.06 -19.62 -6.00
CA HIS A 109 0.98 -18.60 -5.86
C HIS A 109 0.37 -17.33 -5.23
N SER A 110 1.08 -16.74 -4.27
CA SER A 110 0.61 -15.61 -3.44
C SER A 110 0.07 -14.43 -4.27
N THR A 111 0.63 -14.19 -5.45
CA THR A 111 0.21 -13.09 -6.33
C THR A 111 -1.18 -13.30 -6.94
N VAL A 112 -1.54 -14.52 -7.32
CA VAL A 112 -2.86 -14.84 -7.93
C VAL A 112 -3.97 -14.68 -6.91
N LEU A 113 -3.70 -15.05 -5.66
CA LEU A 113 -4.65 -14.93 -4.55
C LEU A 113 -4.99 -13.47 -4.21
N LEU A 114 -4.10 -12.53 -4.52
CA LEU A 114 -4.29 -11.12 -4.18
C LEU A 114 -4.92 -10.31 -5.31
N GLN A 115 -4.73 -10.73 -6.56
CA GLN A 115 -5.26 -10.01 -7.73
C GLN A 115 -6.79 -9.90 -7.70
N SER A 116 -7.49 -10.98 -7.38
CA SER A 116 -8.95 -10.99 -7.35
C SER A 116 -9.52 -10.09 -6.24
N PRO A 117 -9.10 -10.22 -4.96
CA PRO A 117 -9.50 -9.30 -3.91
C PRO A 117 -9.14 -7.84 -4.20
N TRP A 118 -7.95 -7.57 -4.76
CA TRP A 118 -7.52 -6.23 -5.13
C TRP A 118 -8.43 -5.61 -6.20
N ALA A 119 -8.73 -6.34 -7.27
CA ALA A 119 -9.64 -5.91 -8.33
C ALA A 119 -11.08 -5.76 -7.83
N GLY A 120 -11.46 -6.47 -6.77
CA GLY A 120 -12.77 -6.37 -6.13
C GLY A 120 -12.96 -5.13 -5.24
N ILE A 121 -11.92 -4.33 -4.98
CA ILE A 121 -12.05 -3.11 -4.17
C ILE A 121 -12.85 -2.07 -4.94
N SER A 122 -14.07 -1.81 -4.47
CA SER A 122 -14.95 -0.82 -5.10
C SER A 122 -14.44 0.62 -4.91
N VAL A 123 -14.66 1.47 -5.92
CA VAL A 123 -14.42 2.93 -5.82
C VAL A 123 -15.17 3.54 -4.62
N ARG A 124 -16.38 3.04 -4.30
CA ARG A 124 -17.15 3.46 -3.13
C ARG A 124 -16.37 3.21 -1.83
N ARG A 125 -15.71 2.06 -1.71
CA ARG A 125 -14.87 1.74 -0.54
C ARG A 125 -13.71 2.73 -0.43
N CYS A 126 -13.00 2.99 -1.52
CA CYS A 126 -11.92 3.98 -1.54
C CYS A 126 -12.42 5.37 -1.09
N ARG A 127 -13.55 5.84 -1.63
CA ARG A 127 -14.15 7.13 -1.24
C ARG A 127 -14.51 7.20 0.24
N MET A 128 -15.09 6.14 0.80
CA MET A 128 -15.43 6.11 2.23
C MET A 128 -14.21 6.18 3.14
N LEU A 129 -13.07 5.66 2.70
CA LEU A 129 -11.83 5.74 3.48
C LEU A 129 -11.26 7.17 3.41
N VAL A 130 -11.27 7.81 2.23
CA VAL A 130 -10.81 9.20 2.05
C VAL A 130 -11.59 10.19 2.91
N VAL A 131 -12.92 10.03 3.01
CA VAL A 131 -13.79 10.93 3.80
C VAL A 131 -13.60 10.76 5.33
N LYS A 132 -12.97 9.67 5.76
CA LYS A 132 -12.71 9.38 7.19
C LYS A 132 -11.37 9.93 7.69
N MET A 133 -10.54 10.46 6.81
CA MET A 133 -9.29 11.16 7.17
C MET A 133 -9.57 12.56 7.68
#